data_AF-A0A7C5WKQ4-F1
#
_entry.id   AF-A0A7C5WKQ4-F1
#
_cell.length_a   1.000
_cell.length_b   1.000
_cell.length_c   1.000
_cell.angle_alpha   90.00
_cell.angle_beta   90.00
_cell.angle_gamma   90.00
#
_symmetry.space_group_name_H-M   'P 1'
#
loop_
_entity.id
_entity.type
_entity.pdbx_description
1 polymer ?
#
loop_
_entity_poly.entity_id
_entity_poly.type
_entity_poly.pdbx_seq_one_letter_code
_entity_poly.pdbx_strand_id
1 'polypeptide(L)'
;MKRALIALMLSGPSCLAAEPPLRDSIAGVLAGGELDEARIEQVEALFDGAPARGDAASLAHLDAAAALANAGRFDLAEAHLVRADFAAERDAVRVAARFNLGQLRYSRAVSMLKPEGKDARPDPDGAKAMLARAAEAFRSVLDIAPADAEAARDVERVRRLIDAIDKMQEEAKKQAEQMRKQAEQLDRLADRQQQESMQNQQQTQDEEKAKRDQSDISNETKQQSEQTEPDAAKKALQDAMRRQQEASERLDKGDQQAAADAQKKAAESLREAADALRQEADKKEGKQGEQNEQDQQQGEQGDQQKNEDQKEGQSRDDRLTEWLLDREKRQREQRDRQLRALLGRPAPVEKDW
;
A
#
# COMPACT_ATOMS: atom_id res chain seq x y z
N MET A 1 -65.52 -53.56 -31.85
CA MET A 1 -65.71 -52.93 -33.17
C MET A 1 -64.78 -51.74 -33.27
N LYS A 2 -64.05 -51.67 -34.39
CA LYS A 2 -63.17 -50.58 -34.81
C LYS A 2 -63.88 -49.23 -34.82
N ARG A 3 -63.24 -48.16 -34.35
CA ARG A 3 -63.18 -46.84 -35.03
C ARG A 3 -61.85 -46.17 -34.75
N ALA A 4 -61.01 -46.16 -35.78
CA ALA A 4 -59.82 -45.34 -35.90
C ALA A 4 -60.23 -43.87 -36.01
N LEU A 5 -59.49 -42.98 -35.34
CA LEU A 5 -59.57 -41.55 -35.59
C LEU A 5 -58.17 -41.06 -35.94
N ILE A 6 -58.07 -40.62 -37.18
CA ILE A 6 -56.90 -40.07 -37.85
C ILE A 6 -56.62 -38.71 -37.21
N ALA A 7 -55.51 -38.59 -36.49
CA ALA A 7 -54.96 -37.31 -36.06
C ALA A 7 -54.15 -36.73 -37.22
N LEU A 8 -54.78 -35.82 -37.96
CA LEU A 8 -54.16 -35.04 -39.03
C LEU A 8 -53.18 -34.05 -38.39
N MET A 9 -51.90 -34.19 -38.72
CA MET A 9 -50.83 -33.24 -38.39
C MET A 9 -51.13 -31.87 -38.98
N LEU A 10 -51.54 -30.93 -38.15
CA LEU A 10 -51.47 -29.51 -38.45
C LEU A 10 -50.04 -29.04 -38.17
N SER A 11 -49.24 -28.89 -39.22
CA SER A 11 -48.00 -28.11 -39.16
C SER A 11 -48.40 -26.65 -38.93
N GLY A 12 -48.38 -26.22 -37.67
CA GLY A 12 -48.50 -24.81 -37.34
C GLY A 12 -47.31 -24.04 -37.91
N PRO A 13 -47.49 -22.76 -38.30
CA PRO A 13 -46.35 -21.90 -38.57
C PRO A 13 -45.50 -21.88 -37.31
N SER A 14 -44.23 -22.26 -37.43
CA SER A 14 -43.23 -21.97 -36.41
C SER A 14 -43.22 -20.46 -36.24
N CYS A 15 -43.96 -19.97 -35.24
CA CYS A 15 -43.73 -18.65 -34.70
C CYS A 15 -42.26 -18.65 -34.32
N LEU A 16 -41.44 -17.95 -35.11
CA LEU A 16 -40.11 -17.54 -34.70
C LEU A 16 -40.34 -16.76 -33.40
N ALA A 17 -40.20 -17.45 -32.27
CA ALA A 17 -40.11 -16.81 -30.99
C ALA A 17 -38.90 -15.88 -31.14
N ALA A 18 -39.17 -14.58 -31.22
CA ALA A 18 -38.11 -13.59 -31.26
C ALA A 18 -37.22 -13.91 -30.07
N GLU A 19 -35.98 -14.31 -30.34
CA GLU A 19 -35.04 -14.63 -29.28
C GLU A 19 -35.02 -13.44 -28.32
N PRO A 20 -35.08 -13.69 -27.00
CA PRO A 20 -34.98 -12.61 -26.04
C PRO A 20 -33.73 -11.80 -26.39
N PRO A 21 -33.80 -10.46 -26.42
CA PRO A 21 -32.65 -9.65 -26.79
C PRO A 21 -31.50 -10.03 -25.85
N LEU A 22 -30.30 -10.24 -26.42
CA LEU A 22 -29.10 -10.74 -25.72
C LEU A 22 -28.94 -10.19 -24.29
N ARG A 23 -29.20 -8.89 -24.12
CA ARG A 23 -29.16 -8.19 -22.84
C ARG A 23 -30.05 -8.80 -21.76
N ASP A 24 -31.28 -9.19 -22.09
CA ASP A 24 -32.23 -9.80 -21.15
C ASP A 24 -31.76 -11.18 -20.70
N SER A 25 -31.17 -11.96 -21.62
CA SER A 25 -30.58 -13.27 -21.30
C SER A 25 -29.42 -13.12 -20.32
N ILE A 26 -28.52 -12.15 -20.55
CA ILE A 26 -27.43 -11.85 -19.63
C ILE A 26 -27.97 -11.39 -18.28
N ALA A 27 -28.90 -10.43 -18.27
CA ALA A 27 -29.52 -9.95 -17.03
C ALA A 27 -30.16 -11.09 -16.22
N GLY A 28 -30.78 -12.06 -16.90
CA GLY A 28 -31.34 -13.26 -16.27
C GLY A 28 -30.29 -14.13 -15.57
N VAL A 29 -29.12 -14.33 -16.18
CA VAL A 29 -27.99 -15.05 -15.55
C VAL A 29 -27.44 -14.26 -14.37
N LEU A 30 -27.29 -12.95 -14.52
CA LEU A 30 -26.73 -12.06 -13.50
C LEU A 30 -27.64 -11.87 -12.27
N ALA A 31 -28.97 -12.00 -12.43
CA ALA A 31 -29.93 -11.85 -11.33
C ALA A 31 -29.84 -12.96 -10.27
N GLY A 32 -29.12 -14.05 -10.55
CA GLY A 32 -29.09 -15.25 -9.70
C GLY A 32 -28.29 -15.16 -8.40
N GLY A 33 -27.66 -14.02 -8.06
CA GLY A 33 -26.80 -13.87 -6.87
C GLY A 33 -25.30 -13.83 -7.21
N GLU A 34 -24.45 -14.39 -6.35
CA GLU A 34 -22.99 -14.44 -6.59
C GLU A 34 -22.65 -15.13 -7.92
N LEU A 35 -21.67 -14.58 -8.63
CA LEU A 35 -21.17 -15.10 -9.90
C LEU A 35 -20.09 -16.16 -9.63
N ASP A 36 -20.49 -17.42 -9.69
CA ASP A 36 -19.57 -18.54 -9.73
C ASP A 36 -19.01 -18.77 -11.14
N GLU A 37 -18.05 -19.70 -11.27
CA GLU A 37 -17.38 -19.97 -12.54
C GLU A 37 -18.36 -20.46 -13.63
N ALA A 38 -19.36 -21.26 -13.24
CA ALA A 38 -20.36 -21.80 -14.16
C ALA A 38 -21.23 -20.71 -14.76
N ARG A 39 -21.61 -19.71 -13.96
CA ARG A 39 -22.37 -18.54 -14.45
C ARG A 39 -21.52 -17.63 -15.32
N ILE A 40 -20.24 -17.46 -14.99
CA ILE A 40 -19.31 -16.70 -15.84
C ILE A 40 -19.18 -17.37 -17.21
N GLU A 41 -19.01 -18.69 -17.25
CA GLU A 41 -18.97 -19.47 -18.49
C GLU A 41 -20.29 -19.34 -19.27
N GLN A 42 -21.43 -19.37 -18.57
CA GLN A 42 -22.74 -19.16 -19.20
C GLN A 42 -22.86 -17.75 -19.83
N VAL A 43 -22.33 -16.71 -19.18
CA VAL A 43 -22.32 -15.35 -19.73
C VAL A 43 -21.45 -15.29 -20.99
N GLU A 44 -20.25 -15.86 -21.00
CA GLU A 44 -19.37 -15.88 -22.18
C GLU A 44 -20.01 -16.68 -23.34
N ALA A 45 -20.63 -17.83 -23.06
CA ALA A 45 -21.31 -18.64 -24.07
C ALA A 45 -22.48 -17.90 -24.75
N LEU A 46 -23.15 -16.98 -24.05
CA LEU A 46 -24.19 -16.14 -24.64
C LEU A 46 -23.61 -15.17 -25.69
N PHE A 47 -22.34 -14.79 -25.58
CA PHE A 47 -21.68 -13.90 -26.55
C PHE A 47 -21.14 -14.64 -27.79
N ASP A 48 -20.87 -15.95 -27.73
CA ASP A 48 -20.34 -16.72 -28.87
C ASP A 48 -21.31 -16.77 -30.06
N GLY A 49 -22.62 -16.66 -29.80
CA GLY A 49 -23.67 -16.60 -30.83
C GLY A 49 -24.17 -15.18 -31.13
N ALA A 50 -23.68 -14.16 -30.42
CA ALA A 50 -24.19 -12.81 -30.51
C ALA A 50 -23.60 -12.01 -31.67
N PRO A 51 -24.33 -11.00 -32.21
CA PRO A 51 -23.73 -10.06 -33.15
C PRO A 51 -22.58 -9.30 -32.49
N ALA A 52 -21.42 -9.24 -33.17
CA ALA A 52 -20.22 -8.60 -32.66
C ALA A 52 -20.29 -7.06 -32.60
N ARG A 53 -21.32 -6.45 -33.19
CA ARG A 53 -21.49 -4.99 -33.30
C ARG A 53 -22.94 -4.58 -33.09
N GLY A 54 -23.12 -3.32 -32.75
CA GLY A 54 -24.40 -2.69 -32.48
C GLY A 54 -24.53 -2.33 -31.01
N ASP A 55 -25.25 -1.25 -30.72
CA ASP A 55 -25.38 -0.74 -29.36
C ASP A 55 -26.03 -1.74 -28.40
N ALA A 56 -26.90 -2.63 -28.90
CA ALA A 56 -27.48 -3.69 -28.09
C ALA A 56 -26.40 -4.67 -27.57
N ALA A 57 -25.44 -5.05 -28.43
CA ALA A 57 -24.31 -5.88 -28.04
C ALA A 57 -23.36 -5.12 -27.09
N SER A 58 -23.12 -3.83 -27.36
CA SER A 58 -22.30 -2.98 -26.49
C SER A 58 -22.89 -2.84 -25.07
N LEU A 59 -24.19 -2.58 -24.96
CA LEU A 59 -24.90 -2.50 -23.67
C LEU A 59 -24.89 -3.84 -22.93
N ALA A 60 -25.02 -4.96 -23.66
CA ALA A 60 -24.91 -6.29 -23.08
C ALA A 60 -23.50 -6.54 -22.49
N HIS A 61 -22.44 -6.13 -23.19
CA HIS A 61 -21.08 -6.19 -22.65
C HIS A 61 -20.87 -5.26 -21.44
N LEU A 62 -21.49 -4.08 -21.41
CA LEU A 62 -21.43 -3.18 -20.26
C LEU A 62 -22.04 -3.80 -18.99
N ASP A 63 -23.23 -4.41 -19.14
CA ASP A 63 -23.91 -5.07 -18.02
C ASP A 63 -23.09 -6.27 -17.50
N ALA A 64 -22.53 -7.09 -18.41
CA ALA A 64 -21.64 -8.19 -18.06
C ALA A 64 -20.38 -7.71 -17.33
N ALA A 65 -19.74 -6.64 -17.81
CA ALA A 65 -18.55 -6.08 -17.18
C ALA A 65 -18.80 -5.59 -15.75
N ALA A 66 -19.94 -4.91 -15.52
CA ALA A 66 -20.30 -4.45 -14.18
C ALA A 66 -20.47 -5.61 -13.20
N ALA A 67 -21.13 -6.69 -13.64
CA ALA A 67 -21.28 -7.92 -12.85
C ALA A 67 -19.93 -8.58 -12.53
N LEU A 68 -19.07 -8.73 -13.53
CA LEU A 68 -17.74 -9.32 -13.38
C LEU A 68 -16.83 -8.49 -12.45
N ALA A 69 -16.93 -7.16 -12.53
CA ALA A 69 -16.20 -6.25 -11.65
C ALA A 69 -16.63 -6.40 -10.19
N ASN A 70 -17.95 -6.49 -9.94
CA ASN A 70 -18.50 -6.73 -8.61
C ASN A 70 -18.07 -8.09 -8.03
N ALA A 71 -17.83 -9.08 -8.90
CA ALA A 71 -17.28 -10.38 -8.53
C ALA A 71 -15.74 -10.41 -8.37
N GLY A 72 -15.06 -9.25 -8.48
CA GLY A 72 -13.60 -9.15 -8.38
C GLY A 72 -12.84 -9.69 -9.61
N ARG A 73 -13.54 -10.05 -10.70
CA ARG A 73 -12.96 -10.59 -11.93
C ARG A 73 -12.56 -9.45 -12.87
N PHE A 74 -11.63 -8.60 -12.41
CA PHE A 74 -11.25 -7.37 -13.10
C PHE A 74 -10.74 -7.58 -14.54
N ASP A 75 -9.97 -8.65 -14.79
CA ASP A 75 -9.41 -8.91 -16.14
C ASP A 75 -10.51 -9.23 -17.16
N LEU A 76 -11.51 -10.02 -16.77
CA LEU A 76 -12.66 -10.34 -17.63
C LEU A 76 -13.55 -9.10 -17.82
N ALA A 77 -13.82 -8.36 -16.75
CA ALA A 77 -14.58 -7.11 -16.82
C ALA A 77 -13.95 -6.11 -17.80
N GLU A 78 -12.61 -5.96 -17.75
CA GLU A 78 -11.87 -5.10 -18.68
C GLU A 78 -12.02 -5.56 -20.13
N ALA A 79 -11.92 -6.86 -20.40
CA ALA A 79 -12.12 -7.41 -21.74
C ALA A 79 -13.53 -7.10 -22.28
N HIS A 80 -14.58 -7.23 -21.45
CA HIS A 80 -15.94 -6.88 -21.83
C HIS A 80 -16.10 -5.38 -22.11
N LEU A 81 -15.48 -4.49 -21.33
CA LEU A 81 -15.56 -3.04 -21.59
C LEU A 81 -14.86 -2.64 -22.89
N VAL A 82 -13.74 -3.28 -23.23
CA VAL A 82 -13.08 -3.08 -24.52
C VAL A 82 -13.96 -3.57 -25.68
N ARG A 83 -14.61 -4.74 -25.54
CA ARG A 83 -15.59 -5.24 -26.52
C ARG A 83 -16.79 -4.29 -26.65
N ALA A 84 -17.26 -3.72 -25.53
CA ALA A 84 -18.35 -2.75 -25.53
C ALA A 84 -17.98 -1.47 -26.32
N ASP A 85 -16.78 -0.91 -26.10
CA ASP A 85 -16.27 0.25 -26.84
C ASP A 85 -16.21 -0.02 -28.35
N PHE A 86 -15.73 -1.20 -28.74
CA PHE A 86 -15.62 -1.61 -30.14
C PHE A 86 -16.99 -1.89 -30.80
N ALA A 87 -17.94 -2.46 -30.06
CA ALA A 87 -19.27 -2.79 -30.58
C ALA A 87 -20.18 -1.57 -30.71
N ALA A 88 -19.90 -0.48 -29.98
CA ALA A 88 -20.73 0.72 -29.93
C ALA A 88 -20.75 1.48 -31.28
N GLU A 89 -21.96 1.77 -31.75
CA GLU A 89 -22.20 2.58 -32.95
C GLU A 89 -22.43 4.05 -32.59
N ARG A 90 -23.11 4.31 -31.46
CA ARG A 90 -23.32 5.67 -30.96
C ARG A 90 -22.21 6.11 -30.02
N ASP A 91 -21.78 7.36 -30.19
CA ASP A 91 -20.80 8.01 -29.32
C ASP A 91 -21.17 7.98 -27.84
N ALA A 92 -22.46 8.14 -27.51
CA ALA A 92 -22.93 8.07 -26.12
C ALA A 92 -22.63 6.72 -25.45
N VAL A 93 -22.76 5.61 -26.19
CA VAL A 93 -22.48 4.26 -25.67
C VAL A 93 -20.96 4.03 -25.59
N ARG A 94 -20.21 4.55 -26.56
CA ARG A 94 -18.75 4.53 -26.55
C ARG A 94 -18.16 5.29 -25.34
N VAL A 95 -18.70 6.49 -25.07
CA VAL A 95 -18.38 7.29 -23.87
C VAL A 95 -18.64 6.48 -22.60
N ALA A 96 -19.81 5.86 -22.47
CA ALA A 96 -20.14 5.04 -21.30
C ALA A 96 -19.16 3.86 -21.11
N ALA A 97 -18.78 3.16 -22.19
CA ALA A 97 -17.83 2.06 -22.12
C ALA A 97 -16.43 2.51 -21.66
N ARG A 98 -15.91 3.60 -22.23
CA ARG A 98 -14.61 4.17 -21.85
C ARG A 98 -14.60 4.72 -20.43
N PHE A 99 -15.67 5.39 -20.02
CA PHE A 99 -15.82 5.89 -18.67
C PHE A 99 -15.80 4.73 -17.66
N ASN A 100 -16.60 3.68 -17.89
CA ASN A 100 -16.62 2.49 -17.05
C ASN A 100 -15.26 1.77 -17.04
N LEU A 101 -14.52 1.76 -18.16
CA LEU A 101 -13.16 1.21 -18.22
C LEU A 101 -12.20 2.00 -17.32
N GLY A 102 -12.31 3.33 -17.30
CA GLY A 102 -11.58 4.19 -16.37
C GLY A 102 -11.91 3.86 -14.92
N GLN A 103 -13.20 3.73 -14.57
CA GLN A 103 -13.65 3.39 -13.22
C GLN A 103 -13.16 2.02 -12.76
N LEU A 104 -13.22 1.02 -13.64
CA LEU A 104 -12.74 -0.34 -13.35
C LEU A 104 -11.24 -0.33 -13.01
N ARG A 105 -10.43 0.31 -13.85
CA ARG A 105 -8.97 0.41 -13.65
C ARG A 105 -8.64 1.22 -12.39
N TYR A 106 -9.37 2.31 -12.15
CA TYR A 106 -9.23 3.09 -10.92
C TYR A 106 -9.50 2.23 -9.68
N SER A 107 -10.62 1.50 -9.66
CA SER A 107 -11.02 0.63 -8.55
C SER A 107 -10.00 -0.48 -8.30
N ARG A 108 -9.47 -1.09 -9.38
CA ARG A 108 -8.38 -2.07 -9.31
C ARG A 108 -7.10 -1.46 -8.75
N ALA A 109 -6.74 -0.25 -9.14
CA ALA A 109 -5.57 0.43 -8.58
C ALA A 109 -5.74 0.68 -7.06
N VAL A 110 -6.94 1.07 -6.64
CA VAL A 110 -7.27 1.27 -5.22
C VAL A 110 -7.14 -0.03 -4.44
N SER A 111 -7.61 -1.17 -4.97
CA SER A 111 -7.46 -2.46 -4.31
C SER A 111 -5.99 -2.92 -4.23
N MET A 112 -5.13 -2.52 -5.17
CA MET A 112 -3.68 -2.76 -5.09
C MET A 112 -3.00 -1.95 -3.98
N LEU A 113 -3.53 -0.77 -3.62
CA LEU A 113 -3.02 0.03 -2.50
C LEU A 113 -3.49 -0.48 -1.14
N LYS A 114 -4.65 -1.14 -1.10
CA LYS A 114 -5.26 -1.71 0.10
C LYS A 114 -5.70 -3.14 -0.18
N PRO A 115 -4.76 -4.07 -0.37
CA PRO A 115 -5.13 -5.43 -0.69
C PRO A 115 -5.83 -6.07 0.50
N GLU A 116 -6.85 -6.87 0.22
CA GLU A 116 -7.55 -7.64 1.24
C GLU A 116 -6.75 -8.91 1.55
N GLY A 117 -6.44 -9.12 2.83
CA GLY A 117 -5.66 -10.27 3.29
C GLY A 117 -4.55 -9.87 4.26
N LYS A 118 -4.26 -10.73 5.24
CA LYS A 118 -3.26 -10.45 6.28
C LYS A 118 -1.84 -10.36 5.73
N ASP A 119 -1.56 -11.11 4.67
CA ASP A 119 -0.23 -11.24 4.08
C ASP A 119 -0.09 -10.45 2.78
N ALA A 120 -1.16 -9.77 2.36
CA ALA A 120 -1.17 -9.04 1.10
C ALA A 120 -0.50 -7.68 1.28
N ARG A 121 0.55 -7.42 0.48
CA ARG A 121 1.32 -6.19 0.55
C ARG A 121 0.83 -5.18 -0.49
N PRO A 122 0.74 -3.88 -0.13
CA PRO A 122 0.43 -2.84 -1.10
C PRO A 122 1.43 -2.86 -2.27
N ASP A 123 0.91 -2.74 -3.49
CA ASP A 123 1.72 -2.59 -4.70
C ASP A 123 1.55 -1.17 -5.27
N PRO A 124 2.32 -0.18 -4.76
CA PRO A 124 2.18 1.21 -5.18
C PRO A 124 2.59 1.41 -6.65
N ASP A 125 3.57 0.66 -7.15
CA ASP A 125 4.04 0.80 -8.54
C ASP A 125 3.01 0.25 -9.52
N GLY A 126 2.46 -0.94 -9.24
CA GLY A 126 1.37 -1.50 -10.01
C GLY A 126 0.10 -0.64 -9.94
N ALA A 127 -0.23 -0.09 -8.76
CA ALA A 127 -1.33 0.85 -8.60
C ALA A 127 -1.12 2.11 -9.47
N LYS A 128 0.08 2.71 -9.48
CA LYS A 128 0.39 3.86 -10.35
C LYS A 128 0.25 3.54 -11.83
N ALA A 129 0.75 2.38 -12.27
CA ALA A 129 0.61 1.95 -13.67
C ALA A 129 -0.89 1.79 -14.05
N MET A 130 -1.69 1.22 -13.15
CA MET A 130 -3.12 1.05 -13.35
C MET A 130 -3.87 2.40 -13.35
N LEU A 131 -3.50 3.33 -12.47
CA LEU A 131 -4.02 4.70 -12.45
C LEU A 131 -3.70 5.44 -13.74
N ALA A 132 -2.48 5.31 -14.29
CA ALA A 132 -2.13 5.92 -15.58
C ALA A 132 -3.08 5.44 -16.70
N ARG A 133 -3.36 4.13 -16.75
CA ARG A 133 -4.34 3.54 -17.69
C ARG A 133 -5.77 4.00 -17.44
N ALA A 134 -6.15 4.28 -16.20
CA ALA A 134 -7.45 4.86 -15.87
C ALA A 134 -7.55 6.30 -16.40
N ALA A 135 -6.52 7.13 -16.18
CA ALA A 135 -6.47 8.49 -16.71
C ALA A 135 -6.54 8.52 -18.24
N GLU A 136 -5.87 7.60 -18.94
CA GLU A 136 -5.98 7.45 -20.40
C GLU A 136 -7.42 7.16 -20.84
N ALA A 137 -8.11 6.23 -20.16
CA ALA A 137 -9.51 5.92 -20.47
C ALA A 137 -10.43 7.13 -20.25
N PHE A 138 -10.29 7.86 -19.13
CA PHE A 138 -11.08 9.08 -18.91
C PHE A 138 -10.76 10.19 -19.90
N ARG A 139 -9.49 10.37 -20.32
CA ARG A 139 -9.16 11.32 -21.39
C ARG A 139 -9.80 10.94 -22.72
N SER A 140 -9.86 9.65 -23.04
CA SER A 140 -10.52 9.16 -24.25
C SER A 140 -12.04 9.38 -24.27
N VAL A 141 -12.66 9.61 -23.10
CA VAL A 141 -14.04 10.12 -23.00
C VAL A 141 -14.09 11.58 -23.43
N LEU A 142 -13.17 12.42 -22.93
CA LEU A 142 -13.10 13.84 -23.25
C LEU A 142 -12.80 14.11 -24.73
N ASP A 143 -12.12 13.18 -25.41
CA ASP A 143 -11.91 13.25 -26.86
C ASP A 143 -13.22 13.15 -27.66
N ILE A 144 -14.23 12.45 -27.13
CA ILE A 144 -15.56 12.29 -27.76
C ILE A 144 -16.56 13.31 -27.20
N ALA A 145 -16.53 13.52 -25.89
CA ALA A 145 -17.42 14.40 -25.14
C ALA A 145 -16.60 15.42 -24.31
N PRO A 146 -16.09 16.50 -24.93
CA PRO A 146 -15.21 17.47 -24.25
C PRO A 146 -15.85 18.20 -23.05
N ALA A 147 -17.20 18.22 -23.00
CA ALA A 147 -17.96 18.86 -21.92
C ALA A 147 -18.29 17.90 -20.76
N ASP A 148 -17.78 16.66 -20.77
CA ASP A 148 -17.99 15.70 -19.70
C ASP A 148 -17.24 16.12 -18.42
N ALA A 149 -17.97 16.78 -17.52
CA ALA A 149 -17.43 17.27 -16.25
C ALA A 149 -17.03 16.14 -15.28
N GLU A 150 -17.59 14.94 -15.44
CA GLU A 150 -17.27 13.81 -14.57
C GLU A 150 -15.92 13.20 -14.97
N ALA A 151 -15.75 12.87 -16.26
CA ALA A 151 -14.47 12.40 -16.78
C ALA A 151 -13.33 13.39 -16.50
N ALA A 152 -13.57 14.69 -16.64
CA ALA A 152 -12.57 15.72 -16.31
C ALA A 152 -12.18 15.71 -14.82
N ARG A 153 -13.16 15.54 -13.92
CA ARG A 153 -12.89 15.42 -12.47
C ARG A 153 -12.10 14.16 -12.15
N ASP A 154 -12.42 13.03 -12.79
CA ASP A 154 -11.75 11.76 -12.53
C ASP A 154 -10.30 11.74 -13.06
N VAL A 155 -10.01 12.39 -14.20
CA VAL A 155 -8.62 12.61 -14.64
C VAL A 155 -7.80 13.34 -13.57
N GLU A 156 -8.36 14.40 -13.00
CA GLU A 156 -7.69 15.18 -11.95
C GLU A 156 -7.57 14.38 -10.64
N ARG A 157 -8.60 13.60 -10.26
CA ARG A 157 -8.53 12.69 -9.10
C ARG A 157 -7.40 11.68 -9.25
N VAL A 158 -7.36 10.99 -10.40
CA VAL A 158 -6.32 10.00 -10.71
C VAL A 158 -4.92 10.63 -10.65
N ARG A 159 -4.74 11.83 -11.23
CA ARG A 159 -3.47 12.56 -11.20
C ARG A 159 -3.03 12.84 -9.76
N ARG A 160 -3.91 13.38 -8.91
CA ARG A 160 -3.60 13.66 -7.51
C ARG A 160 -3.21 12.40 -6.74
N LEU A 161 -3.87 11.28 -7.03
CA LEU A 161 -3.55 10.01 -6.38
C LEU A 161 -2.18 9.49 -6.81
N ILE A 162 -1.80 9.61 -8.08
CA ILE A 162 -0.44 9.30 -8.55
C ILE A 162 0.59 10.17 -7.82
N ASP A 163 0.37 11.49 -7.77
CA ASP A 163 1.26 12.43 -7.08
C ASP A 163 1.38 12.10 -5.57
N ALA A 164 0.29 11.64 -4.94
CA ALA A 164 0.29 11.21 -3.55
C ALA A 164 1.12 9.92 -3.34
N ILE A 165 1.01 8.94 -4.23
CA ILE A 165 1.83 7.71 -4.18
C ILE A 165 3.31 8.07 -4.37
N ASP A 166 3.63 8.96 -5.31
CA ASP A 166 5.00 9.43 -5.54
C ASP A 166 5.62 10.08 -4.29
N LYS A 167 4.88 11.00 -3.65
CA LYS A 167 5.32 11.62 -2.40
C LYS A 167 5.52 10.59 -1.29
N MET A 168 4.59 9.65 -1.14
CA MET A 168 4.69 8.58 -0.15
C MET A 168 5.95 7.73 -0.37
N GLN A 169 6.26 7.36 -1.62
CA GLN A 169 7.47 6.61 -1.96
C GLN A 169 8.74 7.42 -1.72
N GLU A 170 8.75 8.73 -2.04
CA GLU A 170 9.89 9.61 -1.78
C GLU A 170 10.15 9.78 -0.28
N GLU A 171 9.11 9.98 0.51
CA GLU A 171 9.23 10.06 1.97
C GLU A 171 9.72 8.74 2.58
N ALA A 172 9.22 7.60 2.10
CA ALA A 172 9.68 6.29 2.53
C ALA A 172 11.19 6.09 2.25
N LYS A 173 11.66 6.48 1.05
CA LYS A 173 13.09 6.47 0.71
C LYS A 173 13.92 7.37 1.62
N LYS A 174 13.47 8.61 1.86
CA LYS A 174 14.16 9.53 2.78
C LYS A 174 14.27 8.98 4.20
N GLN A 175 13.19 8.36 4.71
CA GLN A 175 13.22 7.71 6.03
C GLN A 175 14.18 6.51 6.05
N ALA A 176 14.18 5.69 5.01
CA ALA A 176 15.11 4.56 4.90
C ALA A 176 16.57 5.00 4.85
N GLU A 177 16.89 6.06 4.09
CA GLU A 177 18.23 6.66 4.07
C GLU A 177 18.65 7.20 5.44
N GLN A 178 17.74 7.84 6.18
CA GLN A 178 18.01 8.30 7.54
C GLN A 178 18.32 7.13 8.48
N MET A 179 17.53 6.06 8.43
CA MET A 179 17.77 4.86 9.24
C MET A 179 19.09 4.16 8.87
N ARG A 180 19.45 4.11 7.57
CA ARG A 180 20.76 3.59 7.15
C ARG A 180 21.92 4.43 7.68
N LYS A 181 21.81 5.76 7.68
CA LYS A 181 22.81 6.65 8.29
C LYS A 181 22.93 6.44 9.80
N GLN A 182 21.81 6.23 10.50
CA GLN A 182 21.83 5.89 11.92
C GLN A 182 22.50 4.53 12.16
N ALA A 183 22.18 3.51 11.36
CA ALA A 183 22.84 2.21 11.43
C ALA A 183 24.36 2.31 11.22
N GLU A 184 24.82 3.11 10.25
CA GLU A 184 26.26 3.38 10.05
C GLU A 184 26.92 4.08 11.25
N GLN A 185 26.21 4.99 11.93
CA GLN A 185 26.70 5.63 13.14
C GLN A 185 26.83 4.63 14.30
N LEU A 186 25.86 3.73 14.45
CA LEU A 186 25.89 2.66 15.44
C LEU A 186 27.02 1.65 15.18
N ASP A 187 27.28 1.28 13.92
CA ASP A 187 28.42 0.43 13.56
C ASP A 187 29.76 1.08 13.92
N ARG A 188 29.93 2.38 13.64
CA ARG A 188 31.14 3.11 14.04
C ARG A 188 31.32 3.18 15.56
N LEU A 189 30.21 3.29 16.31
CA LEU A 189 30.24 3.22 17.77
C LEU A 189 30.64 1.82 18.25
N ALA A 190 30.08 0.77 17.63
CA ALA A 190 30.43 -0.61 17.92
C ALA A 190 31.93 -0.88 17.67
N ASP A 191 32.46 -0.39 16.55
CA ASP A 191 33.87 -0.56 16.20
C ASP A 191 34.80 0.18 17.17
N ARG A 192 34.46 1.42 17.57
CA ARG A 192 35.19 2.16 18.62
C ARG A 192 35.17 1.40 19.94
N GLN A 193 33.99 0.93 20.35
CA GLN A 193 33.81 0.16 21.59
C GLN A 193 34.61 -1.15 21.57
N GLN A 194 34.69 -1.83 20.42
CA GLN A 194 35.50 -3.04 20.25
C GLN A 194 37.00 -2.73 20.25
N GLN A 195 37.43 -1.60 19.68
CA GLN A 195 38.82 -1.17 19.70
C GLN A 195 39.30 -0.87 21.12
N GLU A 196 38.48 -0.20 21.94
CA GLU A 196 38.75 0.02 23.37
C GLU A 196 38.84 -1.29 24.15
N SER A 197 37.94 -2.24 23.88
CA SER A 197 37.99 -3.58 24.47
C SER A 197 39.33 -4.27 24.22
N MET A 198 39.85 -4.19 22.99
CA MET A 198 41.16 -4.77 22.64
C MET A 198 42.33 -4.05 23.32
N GLN A 199 42.29 -2.71 23.43
CA GLN A 199 43.34 -1.94 24.12
C GLN A 199 43.38 -2.23 25.62
N ASN A 200 42.20 -2.33 26.25
CA ASN A 200 42.07 -2.70 27.66
C ASN A 200 42.55 -4.14 27.92
N GLN A 201 42.26 -5.10 27.03
CA GLN A 201 42.78 -6.47 27.17
C GLN A 201 44.31 -6.55 27.10
N GLN A 202 44.93 -5.70 26.28
CA GLN A 202 46.39 -5.68 26.13
C GLN A 202 47.10 -4.88 27.23
N GLN A 203 46.36 -4.26 28.17
CA GLN A 203 46.89 -3.36 29.20
C GLN A 203 47.79 -2.25 28.64
N THR A 204 47.54 -1.83 27.39
CA THR A 204 48.37 -0.85 26.69
C THR A 204 47.86 0.59 26.86
N GLN A 205 46.69 0.76 27.48
CA GLN A 205 46.02 2.03 27.64
C GLN A 205 45.97 2.45 29.11
N ASP A 206 46.25 3.73 29.37
CA ASP A 206 46.10 4.32 30.70
C ASP A 206 44.64 4.25 31.17
N GLU A 207 44.42 3.85 32.43
CA GLU A 207 43.07 3.67 33.00
C GLU A 207 42.22 4.95 32.92
N GLU A 208 42.81 6.12 33.15
CA GLU A 208 42.09 7.39 33.01
C GLU A 208 41.60 7.64 31.58
N LYS A 209 42.39 7.21 30.58
CA LYS A 209 42.02 7.34 29.17
C LYS A 209 40.88 6.37 28.84
N ALA A 210 40.97 5.12 29.29
CA ALA A 210 39.91 4.12 29.10
C ALA A 210 38.56 4.57 29.69
N LYS A 211 38.56 5.23 30.86
CA LYS A 211 37.33 5.76 31.47
C LYS A 211 36.73 6.94 30.69
N ARG A 212 37.57 7.85 30.18
CA ARG A 212 37.10 8.98 29.35
C ARG A 212 36.48 8.49 28.06
N ASP A 213 37.20 7.62 27.36
CA ASP A 213 36.76 7.05 26.09
C ASP A 213 35.43 6.28 26.28
N GLN A 214 35.31 5.46 27.34
CA GLN A 214 34.07 4.77 27.70
C GLN A 214 32.90 5.72 28.01
N SER A 215 33.16 6.84 28.68
CA SER A 215 32.14 7.85 28.97
C SER A 215 31.66 8.56 27.70
N ASP A 216 32.58 8.87 26.79
CA ASP A 216 32.26 9.51 25.50
C ASP A 216 31.40 8.58 24.63
N ILE A 217 31.77 7.30 24.51
CA ILE A 217 30.95 6.31 23.79
C ILE A 217 29.57 6.17 24.45
N SER A 218 29.49 6.15 25.78
CA SER A 218 28.19 6.04 26.48
C SER A 218 27.29 7.25 26.22
N ASN A 219 27.87 8.46 26.21
CA ASN A 219 27.14 9.68 25.88
C ASN A 219 26.64 9.68 24.42
N GLU A 220 27.49 9.29 23.46
CA GLU A 220 27.08 9.15 22.05
C GLU A 220 26.00 8.08 21.87
N THR A 221 26.11 6.94 22.56
CA THR A 221 25.12 5.85 22.52
C THR A 221 23.77 6.32 23.07
N LYS A 222 23.76 7.10 24.15
CA LYS A 222 22.55 7.69 24.71
C LYS A 222 21.88 8.66 23.73
N GLN A 223 22.65 9.52 23.06
CA GLN A 223 22.11 10.43 22.04
C GLN A 223 21.48 9.66 20.87
N GLN A 224 22.08 8.56 20.42
CA GLN A 224 21.52 7.71 19.38
C GLN A 224 20.25 6.99 19.84
N SER A 225 20.20 6.55 21.10
CA SER A 225 19.01 5.90 21.68
C SER A 225 17.80 6.84 21.75
N GLU A 226 18.00 8.15 21.92
CA GLU A 226 16.92 9.14 21.93
C GLU A 226 16.38 9.44 20.52
N GLN A 227 17.16 9.17 19.47
CA GLN A 227 16.79 9.42 18.07
C GLN A 227 16.33 8.16 17.32
N THR A 228 16.58 6.99 17.88
CA THR A 228 16.18 5.71 17.30
C THR A 228 14.74 5.43 17.67
N GLU A 229 13.89 5.17 16.67
CA GLU A 229 12.47 4.88 16.88
C GLU A 229 12.11 3.38 16.91
N PRO A 230 12.67 2.49 16.08
CA PRO A 230 12.25 1.09 16.04
C PRO A 230 12.47 0.39 17.38
N ASP A 231 11.46 -0.29 17.90
CA ASP A 231 11.49 -0.92 19.22
C ASP A 231 12.60 -1.99 19.35
N ALA A 232 12.82 -2.77 18.28
CA ALA A 232 13.90 -3.74 18.24
C ALA A 232 15.28 -3.07 18.39
N ALA A 233 15.52 -1.96 17.68
CA ALA A 233 16.76 -1.20 17.78
C ALA A 233 16.88 -0.50 19.15
N LYS A 234 15.79 0.06 19.69
CA LYS A 234 15.76 0.65 21.05
C LYS A 234 16.14 -0.37 22.12
N LYS A 235 15.62 -1.59 22.05
CA LYS A 235 15.94 -2.65 23.02
C LYS A 235 17.42 -3.01 22.97
N ALA A 236 17.97 -3.21 21.77
CA ALA A 236 19.39 -3.49 21.60
C ALA A 236 20.27 -2.33 22.10
N LEU A 237 19.86 -1.07 21.90
CA LEU A 237 20.54 0.10 22.45
C LEU A 237 20.48 0.17 23.99
N GLN A 238 19.36 -0.18 24.60
CA GLN A 238 19.26 -0.27 26.06
C GLN A 238 20.17 -1.34 26.64
N ASP A 239 20.26 -2.50 25.98
CA ASP A 239 21.20 -3.56 26.36
C ASP A 239 22.65 -3.08 26.20
N ALA A 240 22.98 -2.36 25.12
CA ALA A 240 24.29 -1.75 24.94
C ALA A 240 24.64 -0.76 26.07
N MET A 241 23.73 0.15 26.43
CA MET A 241 23.93 1.11 27.54
C MET A 241 24.16 0.40 28.89
N ARG A 242 23.40 -0.67 29.18
CA ARG A 242 23.60 -1.47 30.40
C ARG A 242 25.00 -2.09 30.42
N ARG A 243 25.46 -2.64 29.29
CA ARG A 243 26.80 -3.22 29.16
C ARG A 243 27.92 -2.19 29.28
N GLN A 244 27.72 -0.98 28.77
CA GLN A 244 28.66 0.14 28.93
C GLN A 244 28.78 0.58 30.39
N GLN A 245 27.65 0.63 31.12
CA GLN A 245 27.66 0.92 32.55
C GLN A 245 28.39 -0.18 33.34
N GLU A 246 28.12 -1.46 33.03
CA GLU A 246 28.86 -2.60 33.59
C GLU A 246 30.37 -2.47 33.33
N ALA A 247 30.78 -2.07 32.13
CA ALA A 247 32.18 -1.85 31.78
C ALA A 247 32.82 -0.72 32.62
N SER A 248 32.13 0.41 32.76
CA SER A 248 32.61 1.54 33.58
C SER A 248 32.84 1.13 35.04
N GLU A 249 31.89 0.40 35.64
CA GLU A 249 32.02 -0.08 37.02
C GLU A 249 33.18 -1.07 37.20
N ARG A 250 33.51 -1.84 36.16
CA ARG A 250 34.67 -2.76 36.17
C ARG A 250 35.98 -2.02 36.05
N LEU A 251 36.05 -1.00 35.20
CA LEU A 251 37.21 -0.09 35.12
C LEU A 251 37.44 0.63 36.45
N ASP A 252 36.39 1.04 37.16
CA ASP A 252 36.51 1.66 38.49
C ASP A 252 37.06 0.72 39.55
N LYS A 253 36.87 -0.59 39.38
CA LYS A 253 37.41 -1.63 40.27
C LYS A 253 38.82 -2.10 39.85
N GLY A 254 39.39 -1.57 38.77
CA GLY A 254 40.67 -2.01 38.20
C GLY A 254 40.61 -3.37 37.48
N ASP A 255 39.40 -3.88 37.20
CA ASP A 255 39.18 -5.18 36.54
C ASP A 255 39.10 -4.99 35.01
N GLN A 256 40.26 -4.77 34.39
CA GLN A 256 40.38 -4.43 32.96
C GLN A 256 39.86 -5.56 32.05
N GLN A 257 40.02 -6.82 32.45
CA GLN A 257 39.60 -7.96 31.64
C GLN A 257 38.07 -8.09 31.60
N ALA A 258 37.40 -7.99 32.77
CA ALA A 258 35.94 -8.00 32.81
C ALA A 258 35.33 -6.75 32.16
N ALA A 259 35.99 -5.60 32.26
CA ALA A 259 35.60 -4.39 31.55
C ALA A 259 35.61 -4.62 30.03
N ALA A 260 36.71 -5.16 29.49
CA ALA A 260 36.82 -5.44 28.07
C ALA A 260 35.77 -6.42 27.56
N ASP A 261 35.42 -7.46 28.33
CA ASP A 261 34.34 -8.39 27.97
C ASP A 261 32.96 -7.71 27.93
N ALA A 262 32.69 -6.80 28.87
CA ALA A 262 31.46 -6.00 28.87
C ALA A 262 31.41 -5.04 27.67
N GLN A 263 32.54 -4.39 27.34
CA GLN A 263 32.69 -3.54 26.15
C GLN A 263 32.42 -4.32 24.85
N LYS A 264 32.95 -5.54 24.73
CA LYS A 264 32.70 -6.39 23.57
C LYS A 264 31.20 -6.71 23.41
N LYS A 265 30.51 -7.06 24.49
CA LYS A 265 29.07 -7.29 24.47
C LYS A 265 28.27 -6.03 24.13
N ALA A 266 28.72 -4.86 24.60
CA ALA A 266 28.11 -3.59 24.21
C ALA A 266 28.24 -3.35 22.69
N ALA A 267 29.42 -3.62 22.11
CA ALA A 267 29.63 -3.52 20.67
C ALA A 267 28.74 -4.49 19.87
N GLU A 268 28.55 -5.73 20.35
CA GLU A 268 27.62 -6.70 19.74
C GLU A 268 26.18 -6.18 19.74
N SER A 269 25.70 -5.64 20.87
CA SER A 269 24.35 -5.05 20.96
C SER A 269 24.18 -3.79 20.08
N LEU A 270 25.23 -2.98 19.89
CA LEU A 270 25.20 -1.85 18.96
C LEU A 270 25.07 -2.30 17.50
N ARG A 271 25.75 -3.39 17.11
CA ARG A 271 25.60 -3.98 15.77
C ARG A 271 24.21 -4.58 15.56
N GLU A 272 23.66 -5.26 16.56
CA GLU A 272 22.29 -5.76 16.51
C GLU A 272 21.26 -4.62 16.30
N ALA A 273 21.45 -3.48 16.98
CA ALA A 273 20.63 -2.30 16.75
C ALA A 273 20.79 -1.72 15.33
N ALA A 274 22.02 -1.68 14.81
CA ALA A 274 22.30 -1.24 13.44
C ALA A 274 21.63 -2.15 12.39
N ASP A 275 21.70 -3.47 12.59
CA ASP A 275 21.08 -4.45 11.70
C ASP A 275 19.56 -4.37 11.75
N ALA A 276 18.96 -4.18 12.93
CA ALA A 276 17.53 -3.94 13.07
C ALA A 276 17.08 -2.67 12.30
N LEU A 277 17.86 -1.58 12.36
CA LEU A 277 17.59 -0.36 11.59
C LEU A 277 17.70 -0.58 10.07
N ARG A 278 18.69 -1.37 9.62
CA ARG A 278 18.84 -1.72 8.19
C ARG A 278 17.66 -2.54 7.69
N GLN A 279 17.25 -3.56 8.45
CA GLN A 279 16.10 -4.38 8.09
C GLN A 279 14.83 -3.54 8.00
N GLU A 280 14.60 -2.63 8.95
CA GLU A 280 13.45 -1.72 8.90
C GLU A 280 13.53 -0.74 7.71
N ALA A 281 14.72 -0.24 7.37
CA ALA A 281 14.94 0.57 6.18
C ALA A 281 14.61 -0.17 4.88
N ASP A 282 15.01 -1.43 4.77
CA ASP A 282 14.73 -2.24 3.58
C ASP A 282 13.24 -2.60 3.46
N LYS A 283 12.55 -2.82 4.58
CA LYS A 283 11.09 -2.96 4.63
C LYS A 283 10.38 -1.70 4.14
N LYS A 284 10.81 -0.51 4.58
CA LYS A 284 10.22 0.77 4.14
C LYS A 284 10.45 1.09 2.67
N GLU A 285 11.59 0.68 2.10
CA GLU A 285 11.84 0.82 0.65
C GLU A 285 11.09 -0.22 -0.20
N GLY A 286 10.40 -1.18 0.41
CA GLY A 286 9.73 -2.26 -0.31
C GLY A 286 10.70 -3.24 -0.99
N LYS A 287 11.98 -3.25 -0.57
CA LYS A 287 13.03 -4.08 -1.18
C LYS A 287 13.14 -5.49 -0.61
N GLN A 288 12.55 -5.77 0.56
CA GLN A 288 12.53 -7.12 1.11
C GLN A 288 11.33 -7.92 0.58
N GLY A 289 11.51 -8.52 -0.60
CA GLY A 289 10.76 -9.70 -1.00
C GLY A 289 11.28 -10.94 -0.25
N GLU A 290 10.35 -11.71 0.31
CA GLU A 290 10.41 -13.17 0.50
C GLU A 290 11.03 -13.84 1.75
N GLN A 291 11.70 -13.19 2.72
CA GLN A 291 12.43 -14.03 3.72
C GLN A 291 12.28 -13.83 5.23
N ASN A 292 11.42 -12.96 5.78
CA ASN A 292 11.14 -13.03 7.23
C ASN A 292 9.86 -12.29 7.63
N GLU A 293 8.74 -13.00 7.68
CA GLU A 293 7.49 -12.55 8.31
C GLU A 293 6.98 -13.64 9.24
N GLN A 294 7.43 -13.61 10.50
CA GLN A 294 6.73 -14.35 11.56
C GLN A 294 6.62 -13.62 12.90
N ASP A 295 7.34 -12.53 13.14
CA ASP A 295 7.23 -11.81 14.43
C ASP A 295 7.20 -10.29 14.23
N GLN A 296 6.01 -9.71 14.31
CA GLN A 296 5.67 -8.35 14.81
C GLN A 296 4.43 -7.78 14.10
N GLN A 297 3.25 -8.25 14.50
CA GLN A 297 2.01 -7.47 14.37
C GLN A 297 1.17 -7.63 15.65
N GLN A 298 1.60 -6.97 16.72
CA GLN A 298 0.74 -6.61 17.86
C GLN A 298 1.16 -5.23 18.36
N GLY A 299 0.48 -4.20 17.87
CA GLY A 299 0.62 -2.83 18.37
C GLY A 299 -0.03 -1.84 17.42
N GLU A 300 -1.02 -1.11 17.90
CA GLU A 300 -1.65 0.05 17.25
C GLU A 300 -2.70 -0.19 16.14
N GLN A 301 -3.64 -1.09 16.39
CA GLN A 301 -5.01 -0.97 15.84
C GLN A 301 -6.02 -0.92 16.98
N GLY A 302 -6.20 0.25 17.56
CA GLY A 302 -7.21 0.45 18.60
C GLY A 302 -7.35 1.91 18.96
N ASP A 303 -7.97 2.71 18.09
CA ASP A 303 -8.80 3.87 18.50
C ASP A 303 -9.45 4.70 17.38
N GLN A 304 -9.27 4.36 16.09
CA GLN A 304 -9.80 5.21 15.00
C GLN A 304 -11.18 4.84 14.44
N GLN A 305 -11.84 3.80 14.96
CA GLN A 305 -13.09 3.30 14.37
C GLN A 305 -14.37 4.02 14.85
N LYS A 306 -14.27 5.12 15.62
CA LYS A 306 -15.45 5.77 16.23
C LYS A 306 -15.91 7.09 15.60
N ASN A 307 -15.36 7.53 14.47
CA ASN A 307 -15.72 8.83 13.87
C ASN A 307 -16.11 8.79 12.37
N GLU A 308 -16.34 7.62 11.76
CA GLU A 308 -16.60 7.52 10.31
C GLU A 308 -18.08 7.67 9.88
N ASP A 309 -19.03 7.74 10.82
CA ASP A 309 -20.47 7.71 10.49
C ASP A 309 -21.14 9.07 10.21
N GLN A 310 -20.40 10.17 10.06
CA GLN A 310 -21.01 11.51 9.86
C GLN A 310 -20.65 12.26 8.57
N LYS A 311 -19.98 11.63 7.59
CA LYS A 311 -19.76 12.23 6.26
C LYS A 311 -20.51 11.46 5.17
N GLU A 312 -21.83 11.63 5.12
CA GLU A 312 -22.76 10.98 4.17
C GLU A 312 -22.68 11.48 2.71
N GLY A 313 -21.73 12.35 2.36
CA GLY A 313 -21.61 12.89 1.00
C GLY A 313 -20.29 12.66 0.26
N GLN A 314 -19.28 12.08 0.91
CA GLN A 314 -17.98 11.83 0.29
C GLN A 314 -17.91 10.40 -0.24
N SER A 315 -17.52 10.25 -1.52
CA SER A 315 -17.26 8.94 -2.12
C SER A 315 -16.25 8.17 -1.25
N ARG A 316 -16.37 6.84 -1.17
CA ARG A 316 -15.38 5.95 -0.53
C ARG A 316 -13.95 6.27 -0.99
N ASP A 317 -13.82 6.77 -2.22
CA ASP A 317 -12.56 7.14 -2.85
C ASP A 317 -12.00 8.48 -2.37
N ASP A 318 -12.88 9.45 -2.11
CA ASP A 318 -12.49 10.70 -1.46
C ASP A 318 -12.07 10.41 -0.03
N ARG A 319 -12.69 9.44 0.65
CA ARG A 319 -12.24 8.97 1.97
C ARG A 319 -10.89 8.28 1.92
N LEU A 320 -10.57 7.53 0.85
CA LEU A 320 -9.24 6.94 0.68
C LEU A 320 -8.18 8.02 0.47
N THR A 321 -8.47 8.98 -0.38
CA THR A 321 -7.57 10.11 -0.65
C THR A 321 -7.40 10.96 0.61
N GLU A 322 -8.50 11.26 1.30
CA GLU A 322 -8.49 11.96 2.59
C GLU A 322 -7.75 11.13 3.65
N TRP A 323 -7.90 9.80 3.68
CA TRP A 323 -7.14 8.93 4.57
C TRP A 323 -5.64 8.93 4.27
N LEU A 324 -5.24 8.92 3.00
CA LEU A 324 -3.82 9.05 2.60
C LEU A 324 -3.27 10.43 3.00
N LEU A 325 -4.02 11.50 2.76
CA LEU A 325 -3.65 12.86 3.13
C LEU A 325 -3.64 13.09 4.65
N ASP A 326 -4.59 12.51 5.40
CA ASP A 326 -4.63 12.57 6.86
C ASP A 326 -3.50 11.76 7.47
N ARG A 327 -3.19 10.58 6.90
CA ARG A 327 -2.02 9.79 7.29
C ARG A 327 -0.73 10.60 7.09
N GLU A 328 -0.59 11.28 5.95
CA GLU A 328 0.53 12.20 5.68
C GLU A 328 0.57 13.35 6.70
N LYS A 329 -0.57 14.01 6.92
CA LYS A 329 -0.67 15.14 7.85
C LYS A 329 -0.32 14.74 9.27
N ARG A 330 -0.77 13.59 9.76
CA ARG A 330 -0.39 13.07 11.08
C ARG A 330 1.09 12.74 11.17
N GLN A 331 1.69 12.17 10.13
CA GLN A 331 3.13 11.94 10.10
C GLN A 331 3.93 13.25 10.11
N ARG A 332 3.45 14.30 9.43
CA ARG A 332 4.04 15.64 9.50
C ARG A 332 3.89 16.25 10.89
N GLU A 333 2.70 16.16 11.50
CA GLU A 333 2.46 16.65 12.86
C GLU A 333 3.29 15.91 13.91
N GLN A 334 3.51 14.60 13.76
CA GLN A 334 4.41 13.83 14.63
C GLN A 334 5.86 14.31 14.48
N ARG A 335 6.35 14.48 13.24
CA ARG A 335 7.67 15.07 12.97
C ARG A 335 7.80 16.47 13.57
N ASP A 336 6.81 17.33 13.38
CA ASP A 336 6.79 18.70 13.93
C ASP A 336 6.76 18.70 15.46
N ARG A 337 6.03 17.79 16.08
CA ARG A 337 6.02 17.63 17.54
C ARG A 337 7.38 17.19 18.05
N GLN A 338 8.02 16.22 17.39
CA GLN A 338 9.37 15.78 17.72
C GLN A 338 10.38 16.93 17.56
N LEU A 339 10.31 17.67 16.45
CA LEU A 339 11.15 18.84 16.22
C LEU A 339 10.95 19.93 17.28
N ARG A 340 9.71 20.20 17.70
CA ARG A 340 9.42 21.15 18.80
C ARG A 340 9.89 20.64 20.17
N ALA A 341 9.85 19.34 20.40
CA ALA A 341 10.39 18.74 21.63
C ALA A 341 11.91 18.89 21.71
N LEU A 342 12.60 18.73 20.58
CA LEU A 342 14.05 18.85 20.47
C LEU A 342 14.54 20.30 20.47
N LEU A 343 13.88 21.20 19.73
CA LEU A 343 14.34 22.59 19.53
C LEU A 343 13.72 23.60 20.51
N GLY A 344 12.82 23.15 21.38
CA GLY A 344 12.02 24.03 22.23
C GLY A 344 10.95 24.79 21.43
N ARG A 345 10.05 25.48 22.15
CA ARG A 345 9.02 26.30 21.49
C ARG A 345 9.72 27.44 20.73
N PRO A 346 9.48 27.60 19.41
CA PRO A 346 10.00 28.77 18.70
C PRO A 346 9.49 30.03 19.38
N ALA A 347 10.40 30.96 19.69
CA ALA A 347 10.04 32.23 20.29
C ALA A 347 8.96 32.89 19.42
N PRO A 348 7.85 33.39 20.01
CA PRO A 348 6.83 34.06 19.24
C PRO A 348 7.48 35.22 18.48
N VAL A 349 7.47 35.14 17.16
CA VAL A 349 7.88 36.25 16.32
C VAL A 349 6.82 37.32 16.53
N GLU A 350 7.17 38.38 17.25
CA GLU A 350 6.31 39.56 17.34
C GLU A 350 6.05 40.03 15.91
N LYS A 351 4.78 39.98 15.52
CA LYS A 351 4.34 40.41 14.22
C LYS A 351 4.50 41.94 14.18
N ASP A 352 5.63 42.38 13.66
CA ASP A 352 5.81 43.74 13.15
C ASP A 352 5.07 43.84 11.81
N TRP A 353 3.75 43.96 11.87
CA TRP A 353 2.95 44.52 10.78
C TRP A 353 1.78 45.33 11.32
#